data_AF-A0A3D1V592-F1
#
_entry.id   AF-A0A3D1V592-F1
#
_cell.length_a   1.000
_cell.length_b   1.000
_cell.length_c   1.000
_cell.angle_alpha   90.00
_cell.angle_beta   90.00
_cell.angle_gamma   90.00
#
_symmetry.space_group_name_H-M   'P 1'
#
loop_
_entity.id
_entity.type
_entity.pdbx_description
1 polymer ?
#
loop_
_entity_poly.entity_id
_entity_poly.type
_entity_poly.pdbx_seq_one_letter_code
_entity_poly.pdbx_strand_id
1 'polypeptide(L)'
;MDLHLHTPGSIDYQDPDITYLDILRKAETRGADVIAFTDHNTIRGYANMWREIEDLELLEALERLSPVEERRLGDYRRILRHLRVLPGFELTATFGFHITAIFPEGTSIRQIEHTLLELNVPEDRLDLGTSEVGATVDVLTAYETLSRLGALVIPAHVNSTHGVAMQNLPFGGQTKIAFTQSPYIDALEATDLESSSRRSTAHFFNGSKPEYPRRMHIIQGSDAHRLNRDPNRESNLGVCDRMTEVLLTDVSFAALKELFRSDNFNRVRPYRPAHDPYDFIRVARAEGETIVQSFHEMAPARRGRLSPIVRDAAAFANGNGGTIYVGISAVSKDPVMGVEDAPEQASAIAEDLARYITPQINGTIDIQETEQKKIIVVQVPAGDDMPYAVLPSTIYVRQEGETSIAMRDEIVQLVVDGMKIERGELPELVSE
;
A
#
# COMPACT_ATOMS: atom_id res chain seq x y z
N MET A 1 9.60 2.89 1.69
CA MET A 1 10.43 3.64 2.65
C MET A 1 9.67 3.87 3.94
N ASP A 2 10.38 3.95 5.06
CA ASP A 2 9.84 4.33 6.37
C ASP A 2 10.71 5.41 7.00
N LEU A 3 10.24 6.65 7.00
CA LEU A 3 11.04 7.81 7.39
C LEU A 3 10.83 8.24 8.84
N HIS A 4 10.06 7.48 9.62
CA HIS A 4 9.79 7.80 11.02
C HIS A 4 9.80 6.52 11.86
N LEU A 5 10.92 6.28 12.53
CA LEU A 5 11.19 5.08 13.33
C LEU A 5 12.04 5.45 14.55
N HIS A 6 11.68 4.93 15.71
CA HIS A 6 12.50 5.04 16.91
C HIS A 6 13.36 3.79 17.09
N THR A 7 14.41 3.94 17.87
CA THR A 7 15.32 2.87 18.25
C THR A 7 15.47 2.85 19.77
N PRO A 8 16.24 1.90 20.35
CA PRO A 8 16.62 1.96 21.76
C PRO A 8 17.41 3.23 22.17
N GLY A 9 17.71 4.13 21.23
CA GLY A 9 18.19 5.49 21.53
C GLY A 9 17.12 6.40 22.12
N SER A 10 15.84 6.09 21.93
CA SER A 10 14.70 6.78 22.57
C SER A 10 14.31 6.10 23.88
N ILE A 11 14.01 6.88 24.92
CA ILE A 11 13.71 6.35 26.27
C ILE A 11 12.40 5.54 26.35
N ASP A 12 11.46 5.85 25.46
CA ASP A 12 10.13 5.25 25.36
C ASP A 12 10.09 4.05 24.39
N TYR A 13 11.25 3.60 23.89
CA TYR A 13 11.35 2.36 23.14
C TYR A 13 11.02 1.17 24.05
N GLN A 14 10.01 0.39 23.64
CA GLN A 14 9.33 -0.58 24.51
C GLN A 14 10.07 -1.92 24.64
N ASP A 15 10.93 -2.24 23.67
CA ASP A 15 11.66 -3.51 23.63
C ASP A 15 13.17 -3.28 23.87
N PRO A 16 13.65 -3.26 25.14
CA PRO A 16 15.03 -2.86 25.47
C PRO A 16 16.11 -3.86 25.03
N ASP A 17 15.75 -5.13 24.83
CA ASP A 17 16.69 -6.21 24.47
C ASP A 17 16.95 -6.29 22.95
N ILE A 18 16.27 -5.47 22.15
CA ILE A 18 16.37 -5.49 20.69
C ILE A 18 17.61 -4.76 20.22
N THR A 19 18.36 -5.39 19.31
CA THR A 19 19.56 -4.78 18.72
C THR A 19 19.20 -3.93 17.51
N TYR A 20 20.07 -2.99 17.13
CA TYR A 20 19.92 -2.23 15.88
C TYR A 20 19.85 -3.15 14.66
N LEU A 21 20.61 -4.25 14.67
CA LEU A 21 20.58 -5.25 13.61
C LEU A 21 19.19 -5.91 13.46
N ASP A 22 18.46 -6.13 14.55
CA ASP A 22 17.12 -6.71 14.49
C ASP A 22 16.12 -5.75 13.84
N ILE A 23 16.24 -4.44 14.11
CA ILE A 23 15.47 -3.39 13.43
C ILE A 23 15.77 -3.43 11.92
N LEU A 24 17.05 -3.50 11.53
CA LEU A 24 17.45 -3.58 10.12
C LEU A 24 16.93 -4.86 9.44
N ARG A 25 17.01 -6.02 10.09
CA ARG A 25 16.47 -7.30 9.58
C ARG A 25 14.95 -7.22 9.41
N LYS A 26 14.26 -6.56 10.32
CA LYS A 26 12.81 -6.35 10.24
C LYS A 26 12.46 -5.45 9.05
N ALA A 27 13.17 -4.33 8.88
CA ALA A 27 13.00 -3.44 7.74
C ALA A 27 13.26 -4.17 6.40
N GLU A 28 14.32 -4.98 6.32
CA GLU A 28 14.62 -5.82 5.16
C GLU A 28 13.49 -6.83 4.88
N THR A 29 13.01 -7.53 5.91
CA THR A 29 11.91 -8.51 5.77
C THR A 29 10.61 -7.84 5.31
N ARG A 30 10.40 -6.58 5.68
CA ARG A 30 9.27 -5.77 5.23
C ARG A 30 9.42 -5.22 3.82
N GLY A 31 10.60 -5.35 3.20
CA GLY A 31 10.88 -4.84 1.85
C GLY A 31 11.13 -3.34 1.81
N ALA A 32 11.65 -2.73 2.88
CA ALA A 32 12.02 -1.32 2.86
C ALA A 32 13.35 -1.12 2.13
N ASP A 33 13.42 -0.16 1.21
CA ASP A 33 14.69 0.26 0.57
C ASP A 33 15.36 1.43 1.31
N VAL A 34 14.57 2.24 2.01
CA VAL A 34 15.03 3.41 2.78
C VAL A 34 14.32 3.44 4.11
N ILE A 35 15.09 3.59 5.18
CA ILE A 35 14.61 3.91 6.52
C ILE A 35 15.35 5.12 7.09
N ALA A 36 14.73 5.84 8.02
CA ALA A 36 15.40 6.85 8.83
C ALA A 36 15.26 6.51 10.31
N PHE A 37 16.36 6.60 11.06
CA PHE A 37 16.29 6.56 12.52
C PHE A 37 16.03 7.98 12.99
N THR A 38 14.92 8.18 13.70
CA THR A 38 14.41 9.50 14.08
C THR A 38 14.06 9.49 15.56
N ASP A 39 15.05 9.19 16.40
CA ASP A 39 14.88 9.16 17.85
C ASP A 39 14.49 10.55 18.41
N HIS A 40 13.79 10.56 19.55
CA HIS A 40 13.30 11.80 20.17
C HIS A 40 14.45 12.70 20.60
N ASN A 41 14.60 13.86 19.96
CA ASN A 41 15.59 14.89 20.28
C ASN A 41 17.04 14.36 20.37
N THR A 42 17.35 13.27 19.66
CA THR A 42 18.69 12.65 19.69
C THR A 42 19.00 11.92 18.39
N ILE A 43 20.29 11.76 18.09
CA ILE A 43 20.80 10.93 16.98
C ILE A 43 21.50 9.66 17.49
N ARG A 44 21.39 9.38 18.80
CA ARG A 44 22.15 8.32 19.46
C ARG A 44 21.91 6.93 18.89
N GLY A 45 20.69 6.60 18.47
CA GLY A 45 20.42 5.30 17.84
C GLY A 45 21.27 5.06 16.61
N TYR A 46 21.32 6.06 15.72
CA TYR A 46 22.16 6.03 14.53
C TYR A 46 23.65 5.99 14.88
N ALA A 47 24.08 6.82 15.84
CA ALA A 47 25.48 6.87 16.27
C ALA A 47 25.97 5.55 16.90
N ASN A 48 25.14 4.92 17.74
CA ASN A 48 25.47 3.65 18.38
C ASN A 48 25.51 2.50 17.38
N MET A 49 24.61 2.48 16.39
CA MET A 49 24.65 1.49 15.31
C MET A 49 25.98 1.56 14.55
N TRP A 50 26.41 2.76 14.14
CA TRP A 50 27.68 2.91 13.43
C TRP A 50 28.89 2.63 14.31
N ARG A 51 28.87 3.02 15.59
CA ARG A 51 29.93 2.64 16.54
C ARG A 51 30.07 1.13 16.67
N GLU A 52 28.95 0.40 16.75
CA GLU A 52 28.96 -1.06 16.80
C GLU A 52 29.57 -1.66 15.53
N ILE A 53 29.26 -1.11 14.35
CA ILE A 53 29.87 -1.54 13.09
C ILE A 53 31.37 -1.24 13.09
N GLU A 54 31.80 -0.04 13.48
CA GLU A 54 33.21 0.36 13.56
C GLU A 54 34.00 -0.53 14.54
N ASP A 55 33.43 -0.86 15.70
CA ASP A 55 34.04 -1.76 16.68
C ASP A 55 34.22 -3.18 16.11
N LEU A 56 33.23 -3.69 15.38
CA LEU A 56 33.32 -4.98 14.69
C LEU A 56 34.37 -4.96 13.57
N GLU A 57 34.42 -3.90 12.77
CA GLU A 57 35.43 -3.74 11.71
C GLU A 57 36.85 -3.62 12.27
N LEU A 58 37.01 -2.95 13.41
CA LEU A 58 38.29 -2.89 14.11
C LEU A 58 38.72 -4.28 14.60
N LEU A 59 37.81 -5.05 15.19
CA LEU A 59 38.10 -6.42 15.62
C LEU A 59 38.45 -7.34 14.43
N GLU A 60 37.84 -7.12 13.26
CA GLU A 60 38.16 -7.83 12.01
C GLU A 60 39.59 -7.52 11.57
N ALA A 61 39.93 -6.22 11.51
CA ALA A 61 41.25 -5.75 11.13
C ALA A 61 42.36 -6.22 12.09
N LEU A 62 42.02 -6.47 13.35
CA LEU A 62 42.91 -7.02 14.36
C LEU A 62 42.97 -8.56 14.35
N GLU A 63 42.21 -9.24 13.48
CA GLU A 63 42.06 -10.70 13.44
C GLU A 63 41.58 -11.29 14.77
N ARG A 64 40.78 -10.52 15.53
CA ARG A 64 40.25 -10.89 16.85
C ARG A 64 38.75 -11.14 16.87
N LEU A 65 38.15 -11.21 15.69
CA LEU A 65 36.72 -11.41 15.52
C LEU A 65 36.31 -12.83 15.95
N SER A 66 35.30 -12.94 16.82
CA SER A 66 34.67 -14.22 17.11
C SER A 66 33.73 -14.68 15.97
N PRO A 67 33.40 -15.97 15.86
CA PRO A 67 32.46 -16.45 14.84
C PRO A 67 31.05 -15.84 14.92
N VAL A 68 30.64 -15.34 16.10
CA VAL A 68 29.34 -14.68 16.28
C VAL A 68 29.41 -13.25 15.75
N GLU A 69 30.48 -12.53 16.07
CA GLU A 69 30.74 -11.18 15.57
C GLU A 69 30.94 -11.16 14.05
N GLU A 70 31.57 -12.20 13.49
CA GLU A 70 31.72 -12.37 12.04
C GLU A 70 30.39 -12.43 11.31
N ARG A 71 29.46 -13.24 11.83
CA ARG A 71 28.10 -13.31 11.28
C ARG A 71 27.37 -11.98 11.43
N ARG A 72 27.53 -11.30 12.58
CA ARG A 72 26.88 -10.01 12.85
C ARG A 72 27.36 -8.93 11.89
N LEU A 73 28.67 -8.79 11.69
CA LEU A 73 29.27 -7.86 10.74
C LEU A 73 28.88 -8.21 9.29
N GLY A 74 28.88 -9.50 8.96
CA GLY A 74 28.40 -10.01 7.67
C GLY A 74 26.95 -9.62 7.38
N ASP A 75 26.07 -9.71 8.38
CA ASP A 75 24.68 -9.28 8.26
C ASP A 75 24.53 -7.77 8.09
N TYR A 76 25.25 -6.95 8.87
CA TYR A 76 25.26 -5.50 8.65
C TYR A 76 25.67 -5.15 7.22
N ARG A 77 26.79 -5.70 6.74
CA ARG A 77 27.28 -5.48 5.37
C ARG A 77 26.31 -5.99 4.30
N ARG A 78 25.58 -7.07 4.56
CA ARG A 78 24.57 -7.61 3.65
C ARG A 78 23.35 -6.70 3.57
N ILE A 79 22.82 -6.27 4.71
CA ILE A 79 21.60 -5.45 4.77
C ILE A 79 21.88 -4.02 4.25
N LEU A 80 22.96 -3.38 4.72
CA LEU A 80 23.33 -2.01 4.33
C LEU A 80 23.73 -1.86 2.85
N ARG A 81 23.94 -2.97 2.13
CA ARG A 81 24.13 -2.96 0.66
C ARG A 81 22.85 -2.61 -0.10
N HIS A 82 21.69 -2.92 0.46
CA HIS A 82 20.38 -2.75 -0.20
C HIS A 82 19.46 -1.79 0.55
N LEU A 83 19.54 -1.75 1.87
CA LEU A 83 18.78 -0.85 2.73
C LEU A 83 19.58 0.41 3.04
N ARG A 84 19.06 1.57 2.67
CA ARG A 84 19.61 2.87 3.08
C ARG A 84 19.07 3.28 4.44
N VAL A 85 19.97 3.57 5.37
CA VAL A 85 19.65 4.10 6.70
C VAL A 85 20.06 5.56 6.77
N LEU A 86 19.08 6.46 6.81
CA LEU A 86 19.30 7.90 6.87
C LEU A 86 19.41 8.37 8.33
N PRO A 87 20.36 9.26 8.64
CA PRO A 87 20.42 9.89 9.95
C PRO A 87 19.30 10.92 10.10
N GLY A 88 18.60 10.91 11.23
CA GLY A 88 17.58 11.88 11.56
C GLY A 88 17.26 11.93 13.04
N PHE A 89 16.33 12.81 13.41
CA PHE A 89 15.76 12.89 14.75
C PHE A 89 14.32 13.41 14.67
N GLU A 90 13.51 13.10 15.68
CA GLU A 90 12.21 13.73 15.89
C GLU A 90 12.37 14.84 16.94
N LEU A 91 12.24 16.10 16.51
CA LEU A 91 12.32 17.25 17.40
C LEU A 91 10.96 17.51 18.03
N THR A 92 10.94 17.65 19.36
CA THR A 92 9.80 18.22 20.07
C THR A 92 9.94 19.74 20.16
N ALA A 93 9.22 20.46 19.31
CA ALA A 93 9.15 21.92 19.28
C ALA A 93 8.21 22.47 20.36
N THR A 94 8.17 23.80 20.48
CA THR A 94 7.27 24.51 21.41
C THR A 94 5.81 24.03 21.26
N PHE A 95 5.11 23.89 22.39
CA PHE A 95 3.77 23.27 22.52
C PHE A 95 3.72 21.75 22.31
N GLY A 96 4.87 21.08 22.24
CA GLY A 96 4.94 19.63 22.09
C GLY A 96 4.71 19.15 20.66
N PHE A 97 4.90 20.03 19.65
CA PHE A 97 4.75 19.62 18.26
C PHE A 97 5.96 18.85 17.77
N HIS A 98 5.73 17.76 17.05
CA HIS A 98 6.81 16.93 16.57
C HIS A 98 7.19 17.26 15.13
N ILE A 99 8.50 17.31 14.87
CA ILE A 99 9.08 17.64 13.58
C ILE A 99 10.21 16.65 13.30
N THR A 100 10.05 15.84 12.27
CA THR A 100 11.09 14.93 11.80
C THR A 100 12.07 15.67 10.91
N ALA A 101 13.36 15.58 11.26
CA ALA A 101 14.47 16.11 10.48
C ALA A 101 15.34 14.95 9.98
N ILE A 102 15.51 14.82 8.68
CA ILE A 102 16.32 13.75 8.06
C ILE A 102 17.45 14.38 7.27
N PHE A 103 18.67 13.86 7.42
CA PHE A 103 19.88 14.44 6.86
C PHE A 103 20.48 13.57 5.73
N PRO A 104 21.30 14.17 4.85
CA PRO A 104 22.03 13.43 3.84
C PRO A 104 22.91 12.32 4.41
N GLU A 105 23.05 11.25 3.62
CA GLU A 105 24.02 10.17 3.83
C GLU A 105 25.42 10.77 3.98
N GLY A 106 26.07 10.56 5.13
CA GLY A 106 27.42 11.09 5.41
C GLY A 106 27.46 12.40 6.20
N THR A 107 26.31 12.97 6.57
CA THR A 107 26.28 14.07 7.54
C THR A 107 26.90 13.61 8.86
N SER A 108 27.85 14.37 9.41
CA SER A 108 28.54 13.92 10.63
C SER A 108 27.62 13.98 11.84
N ILE A 109 27.71 12.97 12.71
CA ILE A 109 26.93 12.89 13.95
C ILE A 109 27.07 14.19 14.78
N ARG A 110 28.28 14.74 14.85
CA ARG A 110 28.57 15.99 15.56
C ARG A 110 27.87 17.21 14.98
N GLN A 111 27.70 17.29 13.66
CA GLN A 111 26.94 18.38 13.04
C GLN A 111 25.46 18.29 13.41
N ILE A 112 24.91 17.07 13.48
CA ILE A 112 23.51 16.84 13.88
C ILE A 112 23.31 17.16 15.36
N GLU A 113 24.23 16.74 16.25
CA GLU A 113 24.21 17.11 17.68
C GLU A 113 24.32 18.63 17.87
N HIS A 114 25.20 19.30 17.12
CA HIS A 114 25.30 20.76 17.14
C HIS A 114 23.99 21.44 16.69
N THR A 115 23.30 20.85 15.71
CA THR A 115 21.98 21.33 15.26
C THR A 115 20.94 21.23 16.37
N LEU A 116 20.90 20.13 17.12
CA LEU A 116 19.99 19.97 18.25
C LEU A 116 20.27 21.01 19.35
N LEU A 117 21.54 21.33 19.61
CA LEU A 117 21.92 22.42 20.52
C LEU A 117 21.50 23.81 20.02
N GLU A 118 21.63 24.08 18.71
CA GLU A 118 21.14 25.32 18.08
C GLU A 118 19.61 25.45 18.20
N LEU A 119 18.89 24.32 18.26
CA LEU A 119 17.45 24.23 18.47
C LEU A 119 17.05 24.25 19.96
N ASN A 120 17.94 24.69 20.85
CA ASN A 120 17.74 24.76 22.30
C ASN A 120 17.36 23.43 22.97
N VAL A 121 17.77 22.29 22.41
CA VAL A 121 17.66 21.01 23.11
C VAL A 121 18.72 20.98 24.22
N PRO A 122 18.35 20.77 25.50
CA PRO A 122 19.31 20.72 26.59
C PRO A 122 20.32 19.58 26.42
N GLU A 123 21.59 19.82 26.72
CA GLU A 123 22.67 18.85 26.55
C GLU A 123 22.41 17.55 27.34
N ASP A 124 21.88 17.66 28.56
CA ASP A 124 21.49 16.52 29.41
C ASP A 124 20.35 15.67 28.82
N ARG A 125 19.57 16.23 27.89
CA ARG A 125 18.44 15.56 27.23
C ARG A 125 18.84 14.90 25.92
N LEU A 126 19.90 15.36 25.26
CA LEU A 126 20.48 14.71 24.07
C LEU A 126 20.86 13.26 24.37
N ASP A 127 21.35 13.02 25.58
CA ASP A 127 21.71 11.68 26.03
C ASP A 127 20.48 10.82 26.34
N LEU A 128 19.34 11.38 26.71
CA LEU A 128 18.20 10.60 27.17
C LEU A 128 17.28 10.16 26.03
N GLY A 129 17.24 10.87 24.90
CA GLY A 129 16.36 10.54 23.79
C GLY A 129 14.88 10.65 24.19
N THR A 130 14.49 11.77 24.78
CA THR A 130 13.16 11.99 25.37
C THR A 130 12.41 13.10 24.66
N SER A 131 11.10 12.91 24.48
CA SER A 131 10.17 13.94 23.99
C SER A 131 9.89 15.04 25.04
N GLU A 132 10.19 14.78 26.31
CA GLU A 132 10.06 15.75 27.40
C GLU A 132 11.28 16.68 27.47
N VAL A 133 11.42 17.51 26.45
CA VAL A 133 12.30 18.67 26.45
C VAL A 133 11.50 19.92 26.82
N GLY A 134 12.15 20.89 27.49
CA GLY A 134 11.52 22.15 27.88
C GLY A 134 11.08 22.99 26.67
N ALA A 135 10.95 24.31 26.85
CA ALA A 135 10.68 25.19 25.70
C ALA A 135 11.91 25.23 24.78
N THR A 136 11.92 24.43 23.72
CA THR A 136 12.97 24.37 22.69
C THR A 136 12.88 25.61 21.79
N VAL A 137 12.43 25.46 20.55
CA VAL A 137 12.29 26.53 19.56
C VAL A 137 10.86 26.50 19.01
N ASP A 138 10.38 27.63 18.49
CA ASP A 138 9.09 27.67 17.83
C ASP A 138 9.12 26.88 16.50
N VAL A 139 7.97 26.40 16.06
CA VAL A 139 7.84 25.51 14.90
C VAL A 139 8.43 26.12 13.62
N LEU A 140 8.24 27.42 13.37
CA LEU A 140 8.69 28.05 12.13
C LEU A 140 10.19 28.27 12.11
N THR A 141 10.77 28.70 13.23
CA THR A 141 12.22 28.84 13.38
C THR A 141 12.92 27.47 13.30
N ALA A 142 12.30 26.41 13.84
CA ALA A 142 12.79 25.05 13.67
C ALA A 142 12.82 24.65 12.19
N TYR A 143 11.74 24.87 11.44
CA TYR A 143 11.71 24.57 10.01
C TYR A 143 12.77 25.34 9.21
N GLU A 144 12.92 26.64 9.45
CA GLU A 144 13.90 27.47 8.77
C GLU A 144 15.33 26.99 9.04
N THR A 145 15.65 26.75 10.31
CA THR A 145 16.99 26.30 10.74
C THR A 145 17.34 24.96 10.11
N LEU A 146 16.43 23.99 10.19
CA LEU A 146 16.63 22.66 9.62
C LEU A 146 16.76 22.69 8.09
N SER A 147 15.91 23.47 7.42
CA SER A 147 15.94 23.60 5.96
C SER A 147 17.24 24.24 5.47
N ARG A 148 17.74 25.27 6.19
CA ARG A 148 19.03 25.92 5.91
C ARG A 148 20.21 24.95 6.03
N LEU A 149 20.14 24.02 6.98
CA LEU A 149 21.17 22.98 7.18
C LEU A 149 21.07 21.83 6.18
N GLY A 150 20.12 21.89 5.24
CA GLY A 150 19.99 20.91 4.18
C GLY A 150 19.21 19.66 4.58
N ALA A 151 18.59 19.62 5.76
CA ALA A 151 17.70 18.54 6.15
C ALA A 151 16.45 18.48 5.25
N LEU A 152 15.82 17.31 5.24
CA LEU A 152 14.43 17.11 4.89
C LEU A 152 13.59 17.41 6.12
N VAL A 153 12.68 18.37 6.00
CA VAL A 153 11.85 18.84 7.12
C VAL A 153 10.42 18.36 6.93
N ILE A 154 9.98 17.48 7.83
CA ILE A 154 8.69 16.81 7.75
C ILE A 154 7.98 16.99 9.09
N PRO A 155 6.89 17.76 9.17
CA PRO A 155 6.06 17.78 10.36
C PRO A 155 5.45 16.39 10.58
N ALA A 156 5.69 15.81 11.75
CA ALA A 156 5.32 14.45 12.06
C ALA A 156 3.82 14.33 12.35
N HIS A 157 3.25 13.17 12.00
CA HIS A 157 1.87 12.75 12.29
C HIS A 157 0.87 13.92 12.44
N VAL A 158 0.79 14.77 11.42
CA VAL A 158 0.19 16.12 11.52
C VAL A 158 -1.25 16.12 11.98
N ASN A 159 -1.97 15.02 11.73
CA ASN A 159 -3.35 14.78 12.10
C ASN A 159 -3.53 14.12 13.49
N SER A 160 -2.47 14.05 14.31
CA SER A 160 -2.45 13.48 15.66
C SER A 160 -2.38 14.57 16.76
N THR A 161 -2.25 14.15 18.02
CA THR A 161 -2.20 15.03 19.21
C THR A 161 -0.97 15.93 19.25
N HIS A 162 0.20 15.42 18.86
CA HIS A 162 1.45 16.18 18.75
C HIS A 162 1.68 16.72 17.33
N GLY A 163 0.66 16.63 16.46
CA GLY A 163 0.72 17.06 15.08
C GLY A 163 0.40 18.54 14.91
N VAL A 164 1.11 19.19 13.99
CA VAL A 164 0.96 20.64 13.72
C VAL A 164 -0.37 21.03 13.07
N ALA A 165 -1.20 20.07 12.63
CA ALA A 165 -2.54 20.38 12.11
C ALA A 165 -3.58 20.60 13.23
N MET A 166 -3.16 20.53 14.50
CA MET A 166 -3.89 21.03 15.68
C MET A 166 -5.29 20.44 15.84
N GLN A 167 -5.41 19.10 15.89
CA GLN A 167 -6.68 18.52 16.30
C GLN A 167 -6.93 18.85 17.79
N ASN A 168 -8.04 19.52 18.11
CA ASN A 168 -8.50 19.85 19.47
C ASN A 168 -7.76 20.94 20.25
N LEU A 169 -6.88 21.74 19.61
CA LEU A 169 -6.26 22.92 20.24
C LEU A 169 -6.93 24.22 19.74
N PRO A 170 -7.17 25.22 20.61
CA PRO A 170 -7.86 26.47 20.26
C PRO A 170 -6.90 27.47 19.58
N PHE A 171 -6.11 27.01 18.62
CA PHE A 171 -5.23 27.86 17.82
C PHE A 171 -5.98 28.34 16.56
N GLY A 172 -5.75 29.60 16.17
CA GLY A 172 -6.42 30.21 15.02
C GLY A 172 -6.03 29.54 13.69
N GLY A 173 -6.93 29.58 12.71
CA GLY A 173 -6.69 28.98 11.38
C GLY A 173 -5.44 29.49 10.66
N GLN A 174 -4.98 30.71 10.97
CA GLN A 174 -3.75 31.29 10.43
C GLN A 174 -2.49 30.54 10.89
N THR A 175 -2.41 30.11 12.15
CA THR A 175 -1.26 29.37 12.67
C THR A 175 -1.16 28.00 12.02
N LYS A 176 -2.30 27.31 11.84
CA LYS A 176 -2.35 26.04 11.12
C LYS A 176 -1.87 26.17 9.68
N ILE A 177 -2.29 27.21 8.97
CA ILE A 177 -1.82 27.49 7.61
C ILE A 177 -0.30 27.72 7.63
N ALA A 178 0.20 28.57 8.53
CA ALA A 178 1.64 28.85 8.62
C ALA A 178 2.49 27.59 8.84
N PHE A 179 2.05 26.69 9.73
CA PHE A 179 2.80 25.47 10.03
C PHE A 179 2.72 24.43 8.91
N THR A 180 1.57 24.31 8.23
CA THR A 180 1.35 23.27 7.21
C THR A 180 1.66 23.70 5.77
N GLN A 181 1.91 24.99 5.54
CA GLN A 181 2.21 25.56 4.21
C GLN A 181 3.55 26.30 4.18
N SER A 182 4.36 26.21 5.24
CA SER A 182 5.67 26.85 5.32
C SER A 182 6.56 26.48 4.11
N PRO A 183 7.28 27.42 3.48
CA PRO A 183 8.15 27.12 2.35
C PRO A 183 9.33 26.19 2.72
N TYR A 184 9.61 26.05 4.02
CA TYR A 184 10.74 25.27 4.53
C TYR A 184 10.45 23.79 4.73
N ILE A 185 9.18 23.37 4.71
CA ILE A 185 8.78 21.96 4.82
C ILE A 185 8.72 21.30 3.44
N ASP A 186 9.17 20.04 3.38
CA ASP A 186 9.27 19.27 2.14
C ASP A 186 8.07 18.32 1.95
N ALA A 187 7.56 17.73 3.04
CA ALA A 187 6.36 16.88 3.02
C ALA A 187 5.59 17.02 4.36
N LEU A 188 4.39 16.46 4.44
CA LEU A 188 3.65 16.29 5.69
C LEU A 188 3.47 14.81 5.97
N GLU A 189 3.76 14.36 7.19
CA GLU A 189 3.45 13.00 7.59
C GLU A 189 2.04 12.92 8.15
N ALA A 190 1.24 11.97 7.67
CA ALA A 190 -0.11 11.72 8.18
C ALA A 190 -0.32 10.24 8.46
N THR A 191 -1.15 9.96 9.46
CA THR A 191 -1.49 8.59 9.86
C THR A 191 -2.64 7.98 9.06
N ASP A 192 -3.30 8.77 8.22
CA ASP A 192 -4.52 8.40 7.48
C ASP A 192 -4.35 8.38 5.95
N LEU A 193 -3.11 8.25 5.46
CA LEU A 193 -2.81 8.28 4.02
C LEU A 193 -3.50 7.14 3.24
N GLU A 194 -3.76 6.00 3.88
CA GLU A 194 -4.49 4.88 3.29
C GLU A 194 -6.01 5.13 3.17
N SER A 195 -6.54 6.12 3.90
CA SER A 195 -7.96 6.41 3.94
C SER A 195 -8.47 6.98 2.60
N SER A 196 -9.50 6.36 2.04
CA SER A 196 -10.25 6.88 0.88
C SER A 196 -11.26 7.97 1.24
N SER A 197 -11.34 8.37 2.52
CA SER A 197 -12.27 9.38 3.01
C SER A 197 -12.01 10.74 2.36
N ARG A 198 -13.09 11.47 2.02
CA ARG A 198 -13.02 12.88 1.60
C ARG A 198 -12.47 13.81 2.68
N ARG A 199 -12.35 13.32 3.92
CA ARG A 199 -11.78 14.03 5.06
C ARG A 199 -10.30 13.69 5.31
N SER A 200 -9.69 12.85 4.48
CA SER A 200 -8.29 12.46 4.67
C SER A 200 -7.34 13.66 4.55
N THR A 201 -6.19 13.56 5.23
CA THR A 201 -5.15 14.60 5.18
C THR A 201 -4.68 14.85 3.74
N ALA A 202 -4.54 13.79 2.94
CA ALA A 202 -4.20 13.87 1.51
C ALA A 202 -5.24 14.65 0.69
N HIS A 203 -6.53 14.46 0.94
CA HIS A 203 -7.56 15.24 0.27
C HIS A 203 -7.60 16.69 0.78
N PHE A 204 -7.28 16.93 2.05
CA PHE A 204 -7.26 18.27 2.64
C PHE A 204 -6.17 19.18 2.04
N PHE A 205 -4.95 18.65 1.85
CA PHE A 205 -3.78 19.39 1.36
C PHE A 205 -3.49 19.15 -0.12
N ASN A 206 -4.54 18.98 -0.94
CA ASN A 206 -4.43 18.73 -2.37
C ASN A 206 -4.30 20.01 -3.24
N GLY A 207 -4.30 21.21 -2.63
CA GLY A 207 -4.24 22.50 -3.34
C GLY A 207 -5.59 23.04 -3.83
N SER A 208 -6.70 22.31 -3.64
CA SER A 208 -8.03 22.76 -4.10
C SER A 208 -8.67 23.84 -3.22
N LYS A 209 -8.17 24.03 -1.99
CA LYS A 209 -8.71 24.99 -1.03
C LYS A 209 -8.00 26.33 -1.16
N PRO A 210 -8.73 27.46 -1.25
CA PRO A 210 -8.11 28.78 -1.35
C PRO A 210 -7.15 29.10 -0.20
N GLU A 211 -7.44 28.61 1.01
CA GLU A 211 -6.60 28.83 2.20
C GLU A 211 -5.34 27.95 2.23
N TYR A 212 -5.30 26.88 1.43
CA TYR A 212 -4.18 25.93 1.34
C TYR A 212 -3.81 25.70 -0.14
N PRO A 213 -3.29 26.74 -0.82
CA PRO A 213 -3.06 26.71 -2.27
C PRO A 213 -1.85 25.84 -2.66
N ARG A 214 -0.90 25.60 -1.74
CA ARG A 214 0.25 24.74 -2.02
C ARG A 214 -0.15 23.29 -1.77
N ARG A 215 -0.20 22.52 -2.86
CA ARG A 215 -0.34 21.07 -2.80
C ARG A 215 0.88 20.47 -2.12
N MET A 216 0.66 19.63 -1.11
CA MET A 216 1.73 19.02 -0.31
C MET A 216 1.87 17.54 -0.66
N HIS A 217 3.10 17.02 -0.62
CA HIS A 217 3.31 15.57 -0.55
C HIS A 217 2.91 15.09 0.83
N ILE A 218 2.01 14.11 0.87
CA ILE A 218 1.63 13.44 2.11
C ILE A 218 2.29 12.07 2.15
N ILE A 219 3.02 11.82 3.22
CA ILE A 219 3.70 10.54 3.48
C ILE A 219 3.17 9.94 4.78
N GLN A 220 3.59 8.72 5.05
CA GLN A 220 3.34 8.01 6.29
C GLN A 220 4.59 7.27 6.76
N GLY A 221 4.85 7.30 8.06
CA GLY A 221 5.83 6.47 8.75
C GLY A 221 5.16 5.60 9.82
N SER A 222 5.92 4.63 10.32
CA SER A 222 5.41 3.70 11.33
C SER A 222 5.40 4.29 12.74
N ASP A 223 6.23 5.30 13.03
CA ASP A 223 6.37 5.88 14.38
C ASP A 223 6.63 4.75 15.42
N ALA A 224 7.42 3.77 15.01
CA ALA A 224 7.55 2.52 15.73
C ALA A 224 8.47 2.68 16.94
N HIS A 225 7.93 2.37 18.12
CA HIS A 225 8.65 2.30 19.38
C HIS A 225 8.95 0.85 19.81
N ARG A 226 8.83 -0.09 18.87
CA ARG A 226 8.98 -1.53 19.10
C ARG A 226 9.22 -2.29 17.82
N LEU A 227 9.75 -3.52 17.91
CA LEU A 227 10.10 -4.31 16.73
C LEU A 227 8.86 -4.84 15.99
N ASN A 228 7.91 -5.40 16.74
CA ASN A 228 6.68 -6.00 16.20
C ASN A 228 5.45 -5.29 16.74
N ARG A 229 4.39 -5.25 15.94
CA ARG A 229 3.09 -4.68 16.35
C ARG A 229 2.63 -5.26 17.67
N ASP A 230 2.04 -4.41 18.53
CA ASP A 230 1.39 -4.88 19.74
C ASP A 230 0.15 -5.74 19.39
N PRO A 231 0.07 -7.00 19.84
CA PRO A 231 -1.12 -7.83 19.58
C PRO A 231 -2.37 -7.33 20.31
N ASN A 232 -2.23 -6.52 21.37
CA ASN A 232 -3.32 -6.03 22.20
C ASN A 232 -3.69 -4.56 21.91
N ARG A 233 -2.84 -3.82 21.19
CA ARG A 233 -3.06 -2.42 20.82
C ARG A 233 -2.76 -2.21 19.34
N GLU A 234 -3.79 -2.28 18.50
CA GLU A 234 -3.65 -2.13 17.05
C GLU A 234 -3.02 -0.80 16.61
N SER A 235 -3.13 0.25 17.44
CA SER A 235 -2.50 1.56 17.21
C SER A 235 -0.98 1.56 17.40
N ASN A 236 -0.42 0.58 18.12
CA ASN A 236 0.99 0.52 18.44
C ASN A 236 1.71 -0.32 17.38
N LEU A 237 2.20 0.39 16.36
CA LEU A 237 2.85 -0.18 15.20
C LEU A 237 4.26 -0.69 15.53
N GLY A 238 4.69 -1.71 14.79
CA GLY A 238 6.08 -2.16 14.74
C GLY A 238 6.86 -1.52 13.59
N VAL A 239 8.16 -1.79 13.55
CA VAL A 239 9.07 -1.31 12.49
C VAL A 239 8.52 -1.66 11.11
N CYS A 240 8.38 -0.64 10.26
CA CYS A 240 7.90 -0.77 8.87
C CYS A 240 6.48 -1.37 8.74
N ASP A 241 5.64 -1.22 9.76
CA ASP A 241 4.21 -1.58 9.69
C ASP A 241 3.40 -0.58 8.85
N ARG A 242 3.85 0.67 8.76
CA ARG A 242 3.27 1.71 7.92
C ARG A 242 4.40 2.35 7.13
N MET A 243 4.33 2.28 5.81
CA MET A 243 5.39 2.73 4.91
C MET A 243 4.83 3.58 3.78
N THR A 244 5.70 4.33 3.11
CA THR A 244 5.38 5.08 1.91
C THR A 244 6.12 4.47 0.72
N GLU A 245 5.43 4.32 -0.41
CA GLU A 245 6.06 3.99 -1.69
C GLU A 245 6.35 5.27 -2.47
N VAL A 246 7.58 5.35 -2.97
CA VAL A 246 8.04 6.47 -3.79
C VAL A 246 8.72 5.99 -5.05
N LEU A 247 8.46 6.65 -6.17
CA LEU A 247 9.14 6.38 -7.43
C LEU A 247 10.30 7.37 -7.60
N LEU A 248 11.53 6.86 -7.46
CA LEU A 248 12.78 7.61 -7.56
C LEU A 248 13.61 7.15 -8.77
N THR A 249 14.48 8.02 -9.27
CA THR A 249 15.50 7.67 -10.25
C THR A 249 16.57 6.78 -9.64
N ASP A 250 16.95 7.09 -8.40
CA ASP A 250 18.00 6.43 -7.64
C ASP A 250 17.62 6.47 -6.15
N VAL A 251 17.96 5.43 -5.40
CA VAL A 251 17.67 5.35 -3.95
C VAL A 251 18.71 6.17 -3.18
N SER A 252 18.48 7.49 -3.10
CA SER A 252 19.34 8.45 -2.41
C SER A 252 18.55 9.55 -1.71
N PHE A 253 19.13 10.14 -0.68
CA PHE A 253 18.60 11.34 -0.01
C PHE A 253 18.32 12.48 -0.99
N ALA A 254 19.23 12.71 -1.95
CA ALA A 254 19.10 13.80 -2.93
C ALA A 254 17.85 13.61 -3.82
N ALA A 255 17.63 12.39 -4.32
CA ALA A 255 16.46 12.07 -5.13
C ALA A 255 15.15 12.18 -4.33
N LEU A 256 15.15 11.77 -3.05
CA LEU A 256 14.00 11.96 -2.16
C LEU A 256 13.67 13.44 -1.96
N LYS A 257 14.70 14.26 -1.71
CA LYS A 257 14.54 15.71 -1.54
C LYS A 257 14.06 16.41 -2.80
N GLU A 258 14.57 16.01 -3.95
CA GLU A 258 14.08 16.50 -5.24
C GLU A 258 12.60 16.12 -5.45
N LEU A 259 12.24 14.85 -5.20
CA LEU A 259 10.87 14.39 -5.35
C LEU A 259 9.89 15.22 -4.49
N PHE A 260 10.18 15.39 -3.21
CA PHE A 260 9.32 16.14 -2.29
C PHE A 260 9.26 17.64 -2.57
N ARG A 261 10.24 18.20 -3.28
CA ARG A 261 10.20 19.60 -3.76
C ARG A 261 9.57 19.75 -5.14
N SER A 262 9.33 18.65 -5.85
CA SER A 262 8.72 18.65 -7.18
C SER A 262 7.19 18.55 -7.13
N ASP A 263 6.52 18.86 -8.24
CA ASP A 263 5.07 18.68 -8.39
C ASP A 263 4.66 17.24 -8.80
N ASN A 264 5.56 16.25 -8.66
CA ASN A 264 5.33 14.86 -9.06
C ASN A 264 4.55 14.05 -8.00
N PHE A 265 3.38 14.54 -7.60
CA PHE A 265 2.55 13.92 -6.54
C PHE A 265 2.09 12.49 -6.86
N ASN A 266 2.05 12.11 -8.15
CA ASN A 266 1.72 10.76 -8.60
C ASN A 266 2.81 9.73 -8.32
N ARG A 267 4.00 10.17 -7.88
CA ARG A 267 5.12 9.30 -7.52
C ARG A 267 5.18 8.96 -6.04
N VAL A 268 4.21 9.41 -5.25
CA VAL A 268 4.11 9.12 -3.81
C VAL A 268 2.76 8.44 -3.55
N ARG A 269 2.76 7.28 -2.90
CA ARG A 269 1.53 6.59 -2.49
C ARG A 269 1.75 5.81 -1.19
N PRO A 270 0.69 5.53 -0.40
CA PRO A 270 0.84 4.66 0.76
C PRO A 270 1.33 3.28 0.32
N TYR A 271 2.33 2.74 1.01
CA TYR A 271 2.65 1.32 0.89
C TYR A 271 1.48 0.55 1.44
N ARG A 272 0.83 -0.19 0.56
CA ARG A 272 -0.06 -1.26 0.99
C ARG A 272 0.82 -2.49 0.95
N PRO A 273 1.07 -3.16 2.08
CA PRO A 273 1.56 -4.52 2.01
C PRO A 273 0.70 -5.23 0.98
N ALA A 274 1.28 -6.12 0.18
CA ALA A 274 0.48 -7.15 -0.45
C ALA A 274 -0.16 -7.99 0.68
N HIS A 275 -1.16 -7.44 1.37
CA HIS A 275 -2.28 -8.19 1.85
C HIS A 275 -2.83 -8.93 0.64
N ASP A 276 -3.19 -10.19 0.87
CA ASP A 276 -3.69 -11.17 -0.08
C ASP A 276 -4.15 -10.59 -1.42
N PRO A 277 -3.73 -11.20 -2.56
CA PRO A 277 -4.04 -10.71 -3.91
C PRO A 277 -5.45 -10.19 -3.91
N TYR A 278 -5.62 -8.89 -4.24
CA TYR A 278 -6.90 -8.19 -4.22
C TYR A 278 -8.01 -9.16 -4.59
N ASP A 279 -8.80 -9.57 -3.60
CA ASP A 279 -9.69 -10.72 -3.75
C ASP A 279 -10.91 -10.26 -4.55
N PHE A 280 -10.72 -10.22 -5.88
CA PHE A 280 -11.74 -9.86 -6.85
C PHE A 280 -12.98 -10.74 -6.66
N ILE A 281 -12.80 -11.98 -6.18
CA ILE A 281 -13.89 -12.91 -5.91
C ILE A 281 -14.74 -12.41 -4.72
N ARG A 282 -14.13 -11.89 -3.64
CA ARG A 282 -14.88 -11.28 -2.53
C ARG A 282 -15.64 -10.02 -2.92
N VAL A 283 -15.06 -9.18 -3.77
CA VAL A 283 -15.74 -7.97 -4.27
C VAL A 283 -16.90 -8.36 -5.18
N ALA A 284 -16.67 -9.24 -6.15
CA ALA A 284 -17.71 -9.77 -7.05
C ALA A 284 -18.84 -10.43 -6.26
N ARG A 285 -18.49 -11.19 -5.21
CA ARG A 285 -19.46 -11.85 -4.32
C ARG A 285 -20.28 -10.86 -3.48
N ALA A 286 -19.72 -9.70 -3.15
CA ALA A 286 -20.47 -8.65 -2.46
C ALA A 286 -21.50 -7.98 -3.40
N GLU A 287 -21.21 -7.93 -4.70
CA GLU A 287 -22.11 -7.41 -5.73
C GLU A 287 -23.18 -8.43 -6.16
N GLY A 288 -22.88 -9.73 -6.08
CA GLY A 288 -23.82 -10.80 -6.40
C GLY A 288 -24.02 -11.03 -7.90
N GLU A 289 -25.05 -11.78 -8.29
CA GLU A 289 -25.37 -12.03 -9.70
C GLU A 289 -25.66 -10.73 -10.46
N THR A 290 -25.00 -10.50 -11.60
CA THR A 290 -25.26 -9.33 -12.46
C THR A 290 -25.28 -9.72 -13.93
N ILE A 291 -25.59 -8.78 -14.82
CA ILE A 291 -25.56 -9.00 -16.27
C ILE A 291 -24.18 -9.44 -16.80
N VAL A 292 -23.09 -9.20 -16.05
CA VAL A 292 -21.71 -9.57 -16.42
C VAL A 292 -21.05 -10.57 -15.45
N GLN A 293 -21.75 -11.10 -14.45
CA GLN A 293 -21.16 -12.10 -13.55
C GLN A 293 -22.17 -13.13 -13.04
N SER A 294 -21.70 -14.38 -12.86
CA SER A 294 -22.48 -15.49 -12.32
C SER A 294 -21.68 -16.43 -11.41
N PHE A 295 -22.35 -17.08 -10.45
CA PHE A 295 -21.73 -17.93 -9.43
C PHE A 295 -22.32 -19.34 -9.43
N HIS A 296 -21.46 -20.35 -9.38
CA HIS A 296 -21.83 -21.77 -9.30
C HIS A 296 -21.11 -22.42 -8.12
N GLU A 297 -21.84 -22.99 -7.18
CA GLU A 297 -21.23 -23.66 -6.02
C GLU A 297 -20.50 -24.96 -6.37
N MET A 298 -20.92 -25.62 -7.46
CA MET A 298 -20.39 -26.92 -7.89
C MET A 298 -20.00 -26.89 -9.37
N ALA A 299 -18.92 -27.61 -9.69
CA ALA A 299 -18.53 -27.90 -11.06
C ALA A 299 -19.53 -28.86 -11.74
N PRO A 300 -19.53 -28.97 -13.09
CA PRO A 300 -20.49 -29.80 -13.82
C PRO A 300 -20.45 -31.27 -13.36
N ALA A 301 -21.60 -31.84 -13.00
CA ALA A 301 -21.68 -33.27 -12.76
C ALA A 301 -21.61 -34.05 -14.10
N ARG A 302 -20.75 -35.07 -14.19
CA ARG A 302 -20.56 -35.98 -15.35
C ARG A 302 -21.82 -36.76 -15.82
N ARG A 303 -23.05 -36.36 -15.46
CA ARG A 303 -24.31 -37.06 -15.79
C ARG A 303 -25.26 -36.21 -16.63
N GLY A 304 -25.10 -36.26 -17.95
CA GLY A 304 -26.16 -36.18 -18.97
C GLY A 304 -27.05 -34.93 -19.06
N ARG A 305 -26.98 -33.97 -18.13
CA ARG A 305 -27.64 -32.66 -18.22
C ARG A 305 -26.62 -31.62 -18.64
N LEU A 306 -27.01 -30.77 -19.59
CA LEU A 306 -26.22 -29.62 -20.00
C LEU A 306 -25.90 -28.74 -18.78
N SER A 307 -24.62 -28.45 -18.57
CA SER A 307 -24.15 -27.68 -17.42
C SER A 307 -24.74 -26.26 -17.42
N PRO A 308 -25.20 -25.73 -16.27
CA PRO A 308 -25.58 -24.33 -16.12
C PRO A 308 -24.47 -23.36 -16.57
N ILE A 309 -23.21 -23.71 -16.31
CA ILE A 309 -22.03 -22.94 -16.72
C ILE A 309 -21.98 -22.73 -18.24
N VAL A 310 -22.36 -23.75 -19.03
CA VAL A 310 -22.39 -23.66 -20.51
C VAL A 310 -23.47 -22.70 -20.98
N ARG A 311 -24.60 -22.62 -20.27
CA ARG A 311 -25.70 -21.69 -20.60
C ARG A 311 -25.28 -20.25 -20.31
N ASP A 312 -24.68 -20.01 -19.15
CA ASP A 312 -24.21 -18.69 -18.76
C ASP A 312 -23.10 -18.21 -19.69
N ALA A 313 -22.17 -19.08 -20.07
CA ALA A 313 -21.12 -18.73 -21.03
C ALA A 313 -21.68 -18.34 -22.40
N ALA A 314 -22.66 -19.08 -22.93
CA ALA A 314 -23.32 -18.70 -24.18
C ALA A 314 -24.08 -17.37 -24.06
N ALA A 315 -24.73 -17.13 -22.91
CA ALA A 315 -25.43 -15.89 -22.65
C ALA A 315 -24.50 -14.68 -22.53
N PHE A 316 -23.33 -14.83 -21.89
CA PHE A 316 -22.31 -13.77 -21.83
C PHE A 316 -21.71 -13.47 -23.20
N ALA A 317 -21.44 -14.49 -24.02
CA ALA A 317 -20.96 -14.31 -25.39
C ALA A 317 -21.99 -13.60 -26.28
N ASN A 318 -23.30 -13.82 -26.04
CA ASN A 318 -24.39 -13.07 -26.69
C ASN A 318 -24.66 -11.68 -26.08
N GLY A 319 -23.87 -11.25 -25.11
CA GLY A 319 -24.02 -9.96 -24.45
C GLY A 319 -22.70 -9.19 -24.43
N ASN A 320 -22.45 -8.47 -23.33
CA ASN A 320 -21.25 -7.65 -23.16
C ASN A 320 -20.03 -8.46 -22.63
N GLY A 321 -20.07 -9.80 -22.69
CA GLY A 321 -19.14 -10.66 -21.98
C GLY A 321 -19.43 -10.73 -20.47
N GLY A 322 -18.61 -11.48 -19.75
CA GLY A 322 -18.76 -11.64 -18.30
C GLY A 322 -17.80 -12.63 -17.67
N THR A 323 -17.96 -12.83 -16.36
CA THR A 323 -17.12 -13.72 -15.55
C THR A 323 -17.97 -14.74 -14.80
N ILE A 324 -17.61 -16.02 -14.92
CA ILE A 324 -18.24 -17.12 -14.18
C ILE A 324 -17.31 -17.58 -13.06
N TYR A 325 -17.80 -17.57 -11.83
CA TYR A 325 -17.09 -18.08 -10.65
C TYR A 325 -17.62 -19.46 -10.27
N VAL A 326 -16.76 -20.48 -10.19
CA VAL A 326 -17.14 -21.87 -9.85
C VAL A 326 -16.44 -22.33 -8.58
N GLY A 327 -17.21 -22.92 -7.66
CA GLY A 327 -16.81 -23.30 -6.30
C GLY A 327 -17.27 -22.32 -5.23
N ILE A 328 -18.15 -21.36 -5.57
CA ILE A 328 -18.58 -20.30 -4.65
C ILE A 328 -20.02 -19.85 -4.95
N SER A 329 -20.76 -19.49 -3.89
CA SER A 329 -22.13 -18.95 -3.96
C SER A 329 -22.12 -17.43 -4.11
N ALA A 330 -23.10 -16.89 -4.85
CA ALA A 330 -23.38 -15.46 -4.92
C ALA A 330 -23.77 -14.86 -3.56
N VAL A 331 -24.26 -15.68 -2.61
CA VAL A 331 -24.67 -15.21 -1.29
C VAL A 331 -23.44 -15.06 -0.40
N SER A 332 -23.12 -13.82 -0.02
CA SER A 332 -21.94 -13.46 0.78
C SER A 332 -21.86 -14.11 2.17
N LYS A 333 -22.98 -14.60 2.71
CA LYS A 333 -23.05 -15.27 4.02
C LYS A 333 -22.73 -16.76 3.98
N ASP A 334 -22.79 -17.38 2.80
CA ASP A 334 -22.52 -18.82 2.68
C ASP A 334 -21.02 -19.08 2.84
N PRO A 335 -20.59 -20.28 3.29
CA PRO A 335 -19.17 -20.62 3.27
C PRO A 335 -18.65 -20.79 1.84
N VAL A 336 -17.39 -20.45 1.59
CA VAL A 336 -16.73 -20.79 0.32
C VAL A 336 -16.51 -22.31 0.26
N MET A 337 -17.13 -22.96 -0.71
CA MET A 337 -17.05 -24.41 -0.88
C MET A 337 -15.67 -24.83 -1.43
N GLY A 338 -15.22 -24.12 -2.46
CA GLY A 338 -14.03 -24.47 -3.23
C GLY A 338 -14.28 -25.60 -4.23
N VAL A 339 -13.33 -25.77 -5.15
CA VAL A 339 -13.33 -26.88 -6.12
C VAL A 339 -12.20 -27.85 -5.79
N GLU A 340 -12.56 -29.09 -5.50
CA GLU A 340 -11.61 -30.21 -5.41
C GLU A 340 -11.07 -30.55 -6.80
N ASP A 341 -9.76 -30.81 -6.91
CA ASP A 341 -9.06 -31.08 -8.17
C ASP A 341 -9.35 -30.04 -9.27
N ALA A 342 -9.26 -28.75 -8.89
CA ALA A 342 -9.53 -27.60 -9.76
C ALA A 342 -8.92 -27.67 -11.19
N PRO A 343 -7.70 -28.18 -11.42
CA PRO A 343 -7.16 -28.35 -12.78
C PRO A 343 -7.95 -29.34 -13.66
N GLU A 344 -8.43 -30.45 -13.11
CA GLU A 344 -9.24 -31.42 -13.86
C GLU A 344 -10.61 -30.81 -14.20
N GLN A 345 -11.23 -30.13 -13.22
CA GLN A 345 -12.52 -29.47 -13.42
C GLN A 345 -12.45 -28.31 -14.40
N ALA A 346 -11.38 -27.50 -14.37
CA ALA A 346 -11.16 -26.44 -15.34
C ALA A 346 -11.02 -26.99 -16.77
N SER A 347 -10.31 -28.11 -16.93
CA SER A 347 -10.18 -28.81 -18.21
C SER A 347 -11.53 -29.35 -18.71
N ALA A 348 -12.33 -29.93 -17.81
CA ALA A 348 -13.68 -30.41 -18.14
C ALA A 348 -14.62 -29.27 -18.58
N ILE A 349 -14.56 -28.10 -17.92
CA ILE A 349 -15.32 -26.92 -18.32
C ILE A 349 -14.89 -26.46 -19.72
N ALA A 350 -13.58 -26.40 -20.00
CA ALA A 350 -13.07 -26.05 -21.32
C ALA A 350 -13.60 -26.98 -22.42
N GLU A 351 -13.58 -28.30 -22.17
CA GLU A 351 -14.11 -29.30 -23.10
C GLU A 351 -15.63 -29.15 -23.32
N ASP A 352 -16.40 -28.90 -22.26
CA ASP A 352 -17.84 -28.68 -22.35
C ASP A 352 -18.17 -27.42 -23.17
N LEU A 353 -17.48 -26.30 -22.94
CA LEU A 353 -17.66 -25.07 -23.70
C LEU A 353 -17.36 -25.28 -25.19
N ALA A 354 -16.24 -25.95 -25.51
CA ALA A 354 -15.84 -26.23 -26.89
C ALA A 354 -16.76 -27.23 -27.61
N ARG A 355 -17.38 -28.14 -26.86
CA ARG A 355 -18.28 -29.18 -27.39
C ARG A 355 -19.70 -28.69 -27.63
N TYR A 356 -20.22 -27.88 -26.72
CA TYR A 356 -21.65 -27.55 -26.69
C TYR A 356 -21.98 -26.18 -27.27
N ILE A 357 -21.03 -25.26 -27.37
CA ILE A 357 -21.27 -23.89 -27.87
C ILE A 357 -20.72 -23.74 -29.29
N THR A 358 -21.51 -23.12 -30.17
CA THR A 358 -21.09 -22.75 -31.52
C THR A 358 -21.62 -21.35 -31.84
N PRO A 359 -20.76 -20.38 -32.24
CA PRO A 359 -19.30 -20.48 -32.44
C PRO A 359 -18.49 -20.75 -31.16
N GLN A 360 -17.20 -21.08 -31.29
CA GLN A 360 -16.34 -21.33 -30.13
C GLN A 360 -16.02 -20.01 -29.40
N ILE A 361 -16.03 -20.05 -28.07
CA ILE A 361 -15.73 -18.89 -27.22
C ILE A 361 -14.21 -18.80 -27.00
N ASN A 362 -13.63 -17.63 -27.29
CA ASN A 362 -12.21 -17.33 -27.03
C ASN A 362 -12.01 -16.78 -25.61
N GLY A 363 -12.44 -17.53 -24.59
CA GLY A 363 -12.34 -17.15 -23.18
C GLY A 363 -11.07 -17.67 -22.49
N THR A 364 -10.82 -17.20 -21.27
CA THR A 364 -9.78 -17.74 -20.37
C THR A 364 -10.40 -18.47 -19.19
N ILE A 365 -9.69 -19.47 -18.68
CA ILE A 365 -10.09 -20.22 -17.47
C ILE A 365 -8.89 -20.23 -16.53
N ASP A 366 -9.03 -19.54 -15.41
CA ASP A 366 -7.99 -19.38 -14.40
C ASP A 366 -8.42 -20.04 -13.09
N ILE A 367 -7.43 -20.46 -12.29
CA ILE A 367 -7.67 -20.97 -10.93
C ILE A 367 -7.14 -19.93 -9.96
N GLN A 368 -8.04 -19.36 -9.17
CA GLN A 368 -7.74 -18.36 -8.15
C GLN A 368 -7.99 -18.94 -6.75
N GLU A 369 -7.41 -18.33 -5.72
CA GLU A 369 -7.56 -18.77 -4.33
C GLU A 369 -8.24 -17.66 -3.51
N THR A 370 -9.31 -18.01 -2.81
CA THR A 370 -10.02 -17.15 -1.85
C THR A 370 -10.34 -17.97 -0.60
N GLU A 371 -10.16 -17.40 0.59
CA GLU A 371 -10.40 -18.09 1.88
C GLU A 371 -9.72 -19.49 1.96
N GLN A 372 -8.51 -19.64 1.42
CA GLN A 372 -7.75 -20.91 1.33
C GLN A 372 -8.44 -22.01 0.51
N LYS A 373 -9.37 -21.63 -0.38
CA LYS A 373 -10.11 -22.51 -1.29
C LYS A 373 -9.84 -22.11 -2.73
N LYS A 374 -9.67 -23.11 -3.60
CA LYS A 374 -9.48 -22.90 -5.03
C LYS A 374 -10.83 -22.68 -5.70
N ILE A 375 -10.92 -21.61 -6.49
CA ILE A 375 -12.09 -21.20 -7.28
C ILE A 375 -11.67 -21.14 -8.74
N ILE A 376 -12.52 -21.63 -9.63
CA ILE A 376 -12.29 -21.53 -11.08
C ILE A 376 -12.99 -20.26 -11.56
N VAL A 377 -12.26 -19.42 -12.29
CA VAL A 377 -12.74 -18.16 -12.86
C VAL A 377 -12.71 -18.29 -14.38
N VAL A 378 -13.88 -18.27 -15.01
CA VAL A 378 -14.02 -18.33 -16.47
C VAL A 378 -14.35 -16.94 -16.99
N GLN A 379 -13.45 -16.33 -17.76
CA GLN A 379 -13.70 -15.07 -18.44
C GLN A 379 -14.24 -15.33 -19.85
N VAL A 380 -15.41 -14.79 -20.12
CA VAL A 380 -16.11 -14.92 -21.40
C VAL A 380 -16.12 -13.53 -22.06
N PRO A 381 -15.44 -13.33 -23.20
CA PRO A 381 -15.53 -12.05 -23.91
C PRO A 381 -16.92 -11.87 -24.54
N ALA A 382 -17.26 -10.62 -24.87
CA ALA A 382 -18.35 -10.35 -25.80
C ALA A 382 -18.05 -11.03 -27.15
N GLY A 383 -19.05 -11.68 -27.72
CA GLY A 383 -18.89 -12.46 -28.93
C GLY A 383 -18.92 -11.60 -30.19
N ASP A 384 -18.00 -11.87 -31.11
CA ASP A 384 -17.94 -11.15 -32.40
C ASP A 384 -18.78 -11.82 -33.49
N ASP A 385 -19.18 -13.09 -33.29
CA ASP A 385 -19.95 -13.92 -34.23
C ASP A 385 -21.28 -14.35 -33.59
N MET A 386 -22.08 -13.35 -33.20
CA MET A 386 -23.40 -13.58 -32.60
C MET A 386 -24.41 -14.07 -33.65
N PRO A 387 -25.31 -15.00 -33.31
CA PRO A 387 -25.53 -15.58 -31.98
C PRO A 387 -24.73 -16.85 -31.69
N TYR A 388 -24.24 -16.96 -30.46
CA TYR A 388 -23.68 -18.17 -29.87
C TYR A 388 -24.82 -19.09 -29.41
N ALA A 389 -24.91 -20.26 -30.02
CA ALA A 389 -25.94 -21.25 -29.75
C ALA A 389 -25.36 -22.46 -28.99
N VAL A 390 -26.17 -23.01 -28.08
CA VAL A 390 -25.86 -24.23 -27.35
C VAL A 390 -26.59 -25.41 -27.99
N LEU A 391 -25.89 -26.52 -28.24
CA LEU A 391 -26.48 -27.71 -28.85
C LEU A 391 -27.71 -28.21 -28.06
N PRO A 392 -28.83 -28.54 -28.75
CA PRO A 392 -28.94 -28.75 -30.21
C PRO A 392 -29.32 -27.53 -31.07
N SER A 393 -29.44 -26.30 -30.52
CA SER A 393 -29.58 -24.98 -31.20
C SER A 393 -30.32 -23.96 -30.30
N THR A 394 -30.12 -24.01 -28.98
CA THR A 394 -30.75 -23.09 -28.03
C THR A 394 -29.88 -21.86 -27.84
N ILE A 395 -30.45 -20.67 -28.01
CA ILE A 395 -29.76 -19.39 -27.76
C ILE A 395 -30.17 -18.91 -26.37
N TYR A 396 -29.19 -18.47 -25.58
CA TYR A 396 -29.39 -17.93 -24.25
C TYR A 396 -29.03 -16.45 -24.23
N VAL A 397 -29.76 -15.68 -23.43
CA VAL A 397 -29.50 -14.27 -23.12
C VAL A 397 -29.53 -14.08 -21.61
N ARG A 398 -28.85 -13.04 -21.13
CA ARG A 398 -28.78 -12.72 -19.72
C ARG A 398 -29.34 -11.32 -19.45
N GLN A 399 -30.30 -11.24 -18.53
CA GLN A 399 -30.94 -9.99 -18.12
C GLN A 399 -31.03 -9.96 -16.59
N GLU A 400 -30.71 -8.81 -15.98
CA GLU A 400 -30.83 -8.58 -14.53
C GLU A 400 -30.18 -9.65 -13.63
N GLY A 401 -29.17 -10.38 -14.11
CA GLY A 401 -28.49 -11.45 -13.37
C GLY A 401 -29.08 -12.86 -13.56
N GLU A 402 -30.04 -13.04 -14.46
CA GLU A 402 -30.62 -14.34 -14.78
C GLU A 402 -30.41 -14.72 -16.26
N THR A 403 -30.10 -16.00 -16.49
CA THR A 403 -29.92 -16.56 -17.84
C THR A 403 -31.18 -17.28 -18.31
N SER A 404 -31.75 -16.82 -19.43
CA SER A 404 -33.00 -17.33 -19.99
C SER A 404 -32.85 -17.72 -21.47
N ILE A 405 -33.83 -18.47 -22.00
CA ILE A 405 -33.85 -18.81 -23.42
C ILE A 405 -34.29 -17.58 -24.21
N ALA A 406 -33.52 -17.22 -25.22
CA ALA A 406 -33.79 -16.07 -26.07
C ALA A 406 -35.13 -16.20 -26.82
N MET A 407 -35.93 -15.17 -26.75
CA MET A 407 -37.16 -15.00 -27.52
C MET A 407 -36.84 -14.63 -28.96
N ARG A 408 -37.84 -14.75 -29.85
CA ARG A 408 -37.68 -14.45 -31.27
C ARG A 408 -37.03 -13.09 -31.52
N ASP A 409 -37.52 -12.05 -30.86
CA ASP A 409 -37.09 -10.68 -31.13
C ASP A 409 -35.66 -10.42 -30.62
N GLU A 410 -35.27 -11.06 -29.52
CA GLU A 410 -33.90 -11.04 -28.99
C GLU A 410 -32.93 -11.76 -29.94
N ILE A 411 -33.33 -12.90 -30.51
CA ILE A 411 -32.54 -13.62 -31.52
C ILE A 411 -32.33 -12.74 -32.77
N VAL A 412 -33.38 -12.06 -33.23
CA VAL A 412 -33.28 -11.13 -34.37
C VAL A 412 -32.30 -10.01 -34.06
N GLN A 413 -32.36 -9.45 -32.84
CA GLN A 413 -31.46 -8.38 -32.41
C GLN A 413 -30.00 -8.84 -32.38
N LEU A 414 -29.71 -10.02 -31.81
CA LEU A 414 -28.37 -10.60 -31.79
C LEU A 414 -27.77 -10.78 -33.18
N VAL A 415 -28.58 -11.24 -34.15
CA VAL A 415 -28.14 -11.38 -35.54
C VAL A 415 -27.84 -10.02 -36.18
N VAL A 416 -28.66 -9.00 -35.90
CA VAL A 416 -28.43 -7.64 -36.40
C VAL A 416 -27.13 -7.07 -35.82
N ASP A 417 -26.88 -7.27 -34.53
CA ASP A 417 -25.69 -6.76 -33.85
C ASP A 417 -24.42 -7.49 -34.30
N GLY A 418 -24.48 -8.81 -34.50
CA GLY A 418 -23.39 -9.58 -35.13
C GLY A 418 -23.04 -9.07 -36.53
N MET A 419 -24.05 -8.78 -37.36
CA MET A 419 -23.82 -8.20 -38.71
C MET A 419 -23.22 -6.79 -38.68
N LYS A 420 -23.48 -5.99 -37.65
CA LYS A 420 -22.87 -4.66 -37.48
C LYS A 420 -21.41 -4.76 -37.09
N ILE A 421 -21.08 -5.67 -36.17
CA ILE A 421 -19.71 -5.94 -35.72
C ILE A 421 -18.86 -6.43 -36.90
N GLU A 422 -19.36 -7.36 -37.72
CA GLU A 422 -18.67 -7.84 -38.93
C GLU A 422 -18.38 -6.71 -39.94
N ARG A 423 -19.21 -5.67 -39.97
CA ARG A 423 -19.05 -4.48 -40.83
C ARG A 423 -18.20 -3.36 -40.20
N GLY A 424 -17.75 -3.52 -38.95
CA GLY A 424 -16.96 -2.51 -38.23
C GLY A 424 -17.77 -1.31 -37.73
N GLU A 425 -19.10 -1.44 -37.66
CA GLU A 425 -20.00 -0.42 -37.11
C GLU A 425 -20.21 -0.73 -35.61
N LEU A 426 -19.75 0.15 -34.72
CA LEU A 426 -19.95 -0.01 -33.27
C LEU A 426 -21.46 -0.04 -32.94
N PRO A 427 -21.92 -0.97 -32.08
CA PRO A 427 -23.33 -1.02 -31.70
C PRO A 427 -23.73 0.26 -30.94
N GLU A 428 -24.90 0.81 -31.27
CA GLU A 428 -25.52 1.89 -30.50
C GLU A 428 -25.86 1.37 -29.11
N LEU A 429 -25.27 1.98 -28.08
CA LEU A 429 -25.62 1.75 -26.68
C LEU A 429 -27.11 2.10 -26.50
N VAL A 430 -27.94 1.08 -26.26
CA VAL A 430 -29.33 1.26 -25.86
C VAL A 430 -29.32 1.91 -24.48
N SER A 431 -29.66 3.20 -24.44
CA SER A 431 -29.96 3.92 -23.21
C SER A 431 -31.41 3.67 -22.82
N GLU A 432 -31.64 2.86 -21.79
CA GLU A 432 -32.81 2.98 -20.90
C GLU A 432 -32.35 3.01 -19.44
#